data_AF-A0A0G1M2J1-F1
#
_entry.id   AF-A0A0G1M2J1-F1
#
_cell.length_a   1.000
_cell.length_b   1.000
_cell.length_c   1.000
_cell.angle_alpha   90.00
_cell.angle_beta   90.00
_cell.angle_gamma   90.00
#
_symmetry.space_group_name_H-M   'P 1'
#
loop_
_entity.id
_entity.type
_entity.pdbx_description
1 polymer ?
#
loop_
_entity_poly.entity_id
_entity_poly.type
_entity_poly.pdbx_seq_one_letter_code
_entity_poly.pdbx_strand_id
1 'polypeptide(L)'
;MALGWRKEYIRYKEYFLNVLIIYKQKEDLRMFLEILLSLVTVSFFGAFALRPTLVTITALLTEIDSKEEIVTKLDTKIQNLALATSLMESETARLPLIENAVPATASPETFVRQFEGLAAKNGINLLGVSLGQVTLLGEVKKVPPEEGVTPLPEDALGISFSVSLSGNYSELLGFLADLEKLRRPLAIDTTGMTTTETEEGKTLVILVSGRAPYIGK
;
A
#
# COMPACT_ATOMS: atom_id res chain seq x y z
N MET A 1 5.41 6.23 -84.58
CA MET A 1 5.72 5.17 -83.59
C MET A 1 4.45 4.40 -83.24
N ALA A 2 4.01 3.42 -84.05
CA ALA A 2 2.71 2.75 -83.82
C ALA A 2 2.58 1.31 -84.36
N LEU A 3 3.66 0.50 -84.38
CA LEU A 3 3.63 -0.87 -84.96
C LEU A 3 4.19 -2.01 -84.07
N GLY A 4 4.71 -1.70 -82.86
CA GLY A 4 5.28 -2.73 -81.96
C GLY A 4 4.25 -3.71 -81.38
N TRP A 5 3.06 -3.21 -81.01
CA TRP A 5 2.01 -3.99 -80.33
C TRP A 5 1.46 -5.15 -81.18
N ARG A 6 1.40 -5.00 -82.51
CA ARG A 6 0.96 -6.08 -83.41
C ARG A 6 1.96 -7.23 -83.46
N LYS A 7 3.27 -6.93 -83.42
CA LYS A 7 4.32 -7.95 -83.45
C LYS A 7 4.37 -8.74 -82.14
N GLU A 8 4.16 -8.07 -81.01
CA GLU A 8 4.02 -8.71 -79.71
C GLU A 8 2.75 -9.56 -79.63
N TYR A 9 1.61 -9.05 -80.11
CA TYR A 9 0.36 -9.80 -80.14
C TYR A 9 0.46 -11.10 -80.96
N ILE A 10 1.09 -11.06 -82.14
CA ILE A 10 1.30 -12.26 -82.97
C ILE A 10 2.22 -13.25 -82.25
N ARG A 11 3.27 -12.77 -81.59
CA ARG A 11 4.20 -13.62 -80.83
C ARG A 11 3.49 -14.31 -79.66
N TYR A 12 2.70 -13.58 -78.87
CA TYR A 12 1.89 -14.18 -77.80
C TYR A 12 0.90 -15.20 -78.35
N LYS A 13 0.19 -14.87 -79.44
CA LYS A 13 -0.73 -15.79 -80.10
C LYS A 13 -0.04 -17.09 -80.53
N GLU A 14 1.15 -17.01 -81.11
CA GLU A 14 1.95 -18.19 -81.49
C GLU A 14 2.39 -19.01 -80.27
N TYR A 15 2.83 -18.38 -79.19
CA TYR A 15 3.17 -19.10 -77.95
C TYR A 15 1.95 -19.83 -77.36
N PHE A 16 0.80 -19.16 -77.26
CA PHE A 16 -0.42 -19.79 -76.75
C PHE A 16 -0.92 -20.92 -77.66
N LEU A 17 -0.85 -20.75 -78.97
CA LEU A 17 -1.23 -21.80 -79.93
C LEU A 17 -0.28 -22.99 -79.88
N ASN A 18 1.04 -22.76 -79.74
CA ASN A 18 2.03 -23.84 -79.61
C ASN A 18 1.84 -24.63 -78.31
N VAL A 19 1.55 -23.96 -77.20
CA VAL A 19 1.23 -24.65 -75.93
C VAL A 19 -0.04 -25.50 -76.07
N LEU A 20 -1.07 -24.99 -76.76
CA LEU A 20 -2.32 -25.70 -76.97
C LEU A 20 -2.15 -26.92 -77.90
N ILE A 21 -1.29 -26.81 -78.91
CA ILE A 21 -0.95 -27.92 -79.81
C ILE A 21 -0.16 -29.00 -79.07
N ILE A 22 0.87 -28.62 -78.29
CA ILE A 22 1.66 -29.56 -77.47
C ILE A 22 0.78 -30.29 -76.43
N TYR A 23 -0.17 -29.57 -75.83
CA TYR A 23 -1.14 -30.14 -74.89
C TYR A 23 -2.11 -31.12 -75.55
N LYS A 24 -2.53 -30.88 -76.81
CA LYS A 24 -3.41 -31.81 -77.55
C LYS A 24 -2.69 -33.03 -78.12
N GLN A 25 -1.39 -32.94 -78.40
CA GLN A 25 -0.66 -33.97 -79.13
C GLN A 25 -0.02 -35.04 -78.23
N LYS A 26 0.17 -34.75 -76.94
CA LYS A 26 0.77 -35.68 -75.96
C LYS A 26 -0.24 -36.03 -74.86
N GLU A 27 -0.95 -37.16 -75.01
CA GLU A 27 -1.93 -37.65 -74.04
C GLU A 27 -1.34 -37.82 -72.62
N ASP A 28 -0.07 -38.26 -72.53
CA ASP A 28 0.63 -38.42 -71.25
C ASP A 28 0.73 -37.10 -70.47
N LEU A 29 1.06 -35.99 -71.15
CA LEU A 29 1.20 -34.68 -70.50
C LEU A 29 -0.14 -34.16 -69.96
N ARG A 30 -1.25 -34.46 -70.65
CA ARG A 30 -2.58 -34.10 -70.19
C ARG A 30 -2.96 -34.88 -68.93
N MET A 31 -2.68 -36.17 -68.89
CA MET A 31 -2.95 -37.02 -67.72
C MET A 31 -2.14 -36.59 -66.49
N PHE A 32 -0.83 -36.33 -66.65
CA PHE A 32 0.01 -35.82 -65.55
C PHE A 32 -0.44 -34.44 -65.07
N LEU A 33 -0.85 -33.55 -65.99
CA LEU A 33 -1.35 -32.22 -65.63
C LEU A 33 -2.68 -32.27 -64.90
N GLU A 34 -3.62 -33.13 -65.33
CA GLU A 34 -4.91 -33.32 -64.65
C GLU A 34 -4.71 -33.92 -63.24
N ILE A 35 -3.84 -34.92 -63.08
CA ILE A 35 -3.51 -35.50 -61.76
C ILE A 35 -2.86 -34.44 -60.86
N LEU A 36 -1.88 -33.69 -61.36
CA LEU A 36 -1.19 -32.65 -60.60
C LEU A 36 -2.17 -31.53 -60.19
N LEU A 37 -3.02 -31.07 -61.12
CA LEU A 37 -4.04 -30.06 -60.84
C LEU A 37 -5.04 -30.57 -59.78
N SER A 38 -5.46 -31.83 -59.86
CA SER A 38 -6.37 -32.44 -58.87
C SER A 38 -5.73 -32.53 -57.49
N LEU A 39 -4.46 -32.95 -57.40
CA LEU A 39 -3.70 -33.05 -56.16
C LEU A 39 -3.51 -31.66 -55.51
N VAL A 40 -3.15 -30.66 -56.31
CA VAL A 40 -3.00 -29.27 -55.85
C VAL A 40 -4.33 -28.71 -55.37
N THR A 41 -5.41 -28.98 -56.10
CA THR A 41 -6.76 -28.52 -55.76
C THR A 41 -7.24 -29.13 -54.44
N VAL A 42 -7.09 -30.46 -54.27
CA VAL A 42 -7.43 -31.16 -53.02
C VAL A 42 -6.57 -30.67 -51.86
N SER A 43 -5.27 -30.47 -52.06
CA SER A 43 -4.37 -29.95 -51.01
C SER A 43 -4.72 -28.52 -50.62
N PHE A 44 -5.05 -27.67 -51.58
CA PHE A 44 -5.46 -26.28 -51.35
C PHE A 44 -6.77 -26.22 -50.55
N PHE A 45 -7.79 -26.97 -50.98
CA PHE A 45 -9.06 -27.03 -50.26
C PHE A 45 -8.91 -27.70 -48.89
N GLY A 46 -8.08 -28.73 -48.76
CA GLY A 46 -7.78 -29.38 -47.48
C GLY A 46 -7.13 -28.41 -46.48
N ALA A 47 -6.11 -27.66 -46.92
CA ALA A 47 -5.48 -26.64 -46.09
C ALA A 47 -6.47 -25.51 -45.72
N PHE A 48 -7.31 -25.07 -46.66
CA PHE A 48 -8.30 -24.03 -46.40
C PHE A 48 -9.39 -24.48 -45.42
N ALA A 49 -9.83 -25.74 -45.49
CA ALA A 49 -10.84 -26.31 -44.60
C ALA A 49 -10.31 -26.55 -43.17
N LEU A 50 -9.02 -26.91 -43.02
CA LEU A 50 -8.41 -27.19 -41.71
C LEU A 50 -7.85 -25.95 -41.00
N ARG A 51 -7.49 -24.89 -41.73
CA ARG A 51 -7.05 -23.62 -41.13
C ARG A 51 -7.97 -23.08 -40.04
N PRO A 52 -9.31 -22.94 -40.24
CA PRO A 52 -10.18 -22.40 -39.21
C PRO A 52 -10.20 -23.27 -37.94
N THR A 53 -10.13 -24.60 -38.05
CA THR A 53 -10.16 -25.49 -36.87
C THR A 53 -8.87 -25.39 -36.06
N LEU A 54 -7.71 -25.31 -36.70
CA LEU A 54 -6.42 -25.13 -36.01
C LEU A 54 -6.36 -23.79 -35.26
N VAL A 55 -6.85 -22.71 -35.88
CA VAL A 55 -6.91 -21.40 -35.22
C VAL A 55 -7.84 -21.44 -34.00
N THR A 56 -9.00 -22.09 -34.11
CA THR A 56 -9.92 -22.26 -32.97
C THR A 56 -9.28 -23.08 -31.84
N ILE A 57 -8.57 -24.17 -32.14
CA ILE A 57 -7.88 -24.97 -31.11
C ILE A 57 -6.82 -24.14 -30.38
N THR A 58 -5.99 -23.38 -31.12
CA THR A 58 -4.99 -22.51 -30.49
C THR A 58 -5.63 -21.43 -29.64
N ALA A 59 -6.74 -20.83 -30.09
CA ALA A 59 -7.48 -19.83 -29.32
C ALA A 59 -8.07 -20.44 -28.03
N LEU A 60 -8.66 -21.63 -28.11
CA LEU A 60 -9.21 -22.33 -26.94
C LEU A 60 -8.12 -22.70 -25.93
N LEU A 61 -6.95 -23.14 -26.38
CA LEU A 61 -5.81 -23.42 -25.49
C LEU A 61 -5.36 -22.16 -24.77
N THR A 62 -5.17 -21.05 -25.48
CA THR A 62 -4.81 -19.77 -24.84
C THR A 62 -5.89 -19.27 -23.89
N GLU A 63 -7.17 -19.53 -24.18
CA GLU A 63 -8.27 -19.17 -23.30
C GLU A 63 -8.24 -20.01 -22.00
N ILE A 64 -7.94 -21.30 -22.09
CA ILE A 64 -7.77 -22.19 -20.93
C ILE A 64 -6.62 -21.70 -20.05
N ASP A 65 -5.45 -21.45 -20.64
CA ASP A 65 -4.28 -20.96 -19.91
C ASP A 65 -4.60 -19.63 -19.20
N SER A 66 -5.28 -18.71 -19.89
CA SER A 66 -5.66 -17.43 -19.29
C SER A 66 -6.66 -17.59 -18.14
N LYS A 67 -7.59 -18.56 -18.22
CA LYS A 67 -8.55 -18.85 -17.16
C LYS A 67 -7.87 -19.49 -15.96
N GLU A 68 -6.91 -20.39 -16.16
CA GLU A 68 -6.11 -20.95 -15.07
C GLU A 68 -5.31 -19.87 -14.34
N GLU A 69 -4.68 -18.95 -15.09
CA GLU A 69 -3.98 -17.79 -14.49
C GLU A 69 -4.95 -16.91 -13.68
N ILE A 70 -6.16 -16.66 -14.18
CA ILE A 70 -7.18 -15.90 -13.44
C ILE A 70 -7.58 -16.63 -12.16
N VAL A 71 -7.79 -17.94 -12.21
CA VAL A 71 -8.15 -18.74 -11.02
C VAL A 71 -7.06 -18.66 -9.97
N THR A 72 -5.79 -18.82 -10.35
CA THR A 72 -4.66 -18.69 -9.40
C THR A 72 -4.60 -17.30 -8.77
N LYS A 73 -4.81 -16.23 -9.56
CA LYS A 73 -4.89 -14.85 -9.04
C LYS A 73 -6.08 -14.67 -8.08
N LEU A 74 -7.23 -15.27 -8.36
CA LEU A 74 -8.38 -15.21 -7.46
C LEU A 74 -8.12 -15.96 -6.16
N ASP A 75 -7.49 -17.14 -6.22
CA ASP A 75 -7.12 -17.91 -5.04
C ASP A 75 -6.13 -17.15 -4.15
N THR A 76 -5.11 -16.53 -4.74
CA THR A 76 -4.20 -15.66 -3.96
C THR A 76 -4.93 -14.49 -3.33
N LYS A 77 -5.91 -13.88 -4.01
CA LYS A 77 -6.73 -12.81 -3.43
C LYS A 77 -7.58 -13.30 -2.26
N ILE A 78 -8.16 -14.50 -2.37
CA ILE A 78 -8.93 -15.13 -1.28
C ILE A 78 -8.01 -15.40 -0.09
N GLN A 79 -6.82 -15.94 -0.31
CA GLN A 79 -5.84 -16.17 0.75
C GLN A 79 -5.42 -14.86 1.42
N ASN A 80 -5.11 -13.82 0.64
CA ASN A 80 -4.76 -12.50 1.17
C ASN A 80 -5.90 -11.89 1.99
N LEU A 81 -7.16 -12.06 1.55
CA LEU A 81 -8.32 -11.62 2.31
C LEU A 81 -8.47 -12.40 3.62
N ALA A 82 -8.32 -13.73 3.59
CA ALA A 82 -8.39 -14.56 4.78
C ALA A 82 -7.28 -14.22 5.80
N LEU A 83 -6.06 -13.94 5.31
CA LEU A 83 -4.96 -13.46 6.13
C LEU A 83 -5.27 -12.06 6.72
N ALA A 84 -5.80 -11.14 5.92
CA ALA A 84 -6.18 -9.82 6.38
C ALA A 84 -7.28 -9.87 7.45
N THR A 85 -8.30 -10.71 7.27
CA THR A 85 -9.36 -10.90 8.28
C THR A 85 -8.81 -11.52 9.55
N SER A 86 -7.94 -12.53 9.45
CA SER A 86 -7.31 -13.16 10.61
C SER A 86 -6.44 -12.17 11.39
N LEU A 87 -5.64 -11.35 10.70
CA LEU A 87 -4.80 -10.32 11.31
C LEU A 87 -5.65 -9.23 11.96
N MET A 88 -6.72 -8.81 11.28
CA MET A 88 -7.67 -7.85 11.83
C MET A 88 -8.31 -8.39 13.10
N GLU A 89 -8.81 -9.63 13.11
CA GLU A 89 -9.39 -10.25 14.31
C GLU A 89 -8.38 -10.36 15.45
N SER A 90 -7.13 -10.72 15.17
CA SER A 90 -6.09 -10.82 16.21
C SER A 90 -5.68 -9.46 16.80
N GLU A 91 -5.67 -8.39 15.98
CA GLU A 91 -5.20 -7.08 16.40
C GLU A 91 -6.34 -6.11 16.76
N THR A 92 -7.60 -6.44 16.47
CA THR A 92 -8.77 -5.59 16.82
C THR A 92 -8.84 -5.33 18.31
N ALA A 93 -8.49 -6.31 19.15
CA ALA A 93 -8.43 -6.13 20.60
C ALA A 93 -7.34 -5.12 21.03
N ARG A 94 -6.30 -4.92 20.22
CA ARG A 94 -5.19 -3.99 20.49
C ARG A 94 -5.40 -2.60 19.91
N LEU A 95 -6.25 -2.44 18.90
CA LEU A 95 -6.63 -1.13 18.34
C LEU A 95 -7.04 -0.09 19.40
N PRO A 96 -7.96 -0.38 20.34
CA PRO A 96 -8.29 0.58 21.39
C PRO A 96 -7.13 0.82 22.35
N LEU A 97 -6.16 -0.10 22.45
CA LEU A 97 -4.93 0.14 23.23
C LEU A 97 -4.08 1.23 22.59
N ILE A 98 -3.94 1.20 21.26
CA ILE A 98 -3.19 2.16 20.47
C ILE A 98 -3.90 3.51 20.43
N GLU A 99 -5.22 3.55 20.23
CA GLU A 99 -6.00 4.80 20.25
C GLU A 99 -5.91 5.53 21.59
N ASN A 100 -5.87 4.78 22.70
CA ASN A 100 -5.65 5.36 24.02
C ASN A 100 -4.20 5.82 24.25
N ALA A 101 -3.22 5.14 23.63
CA ALA A 101 -1.82 5.49 23.74
C ALA A 101 -1.50 6.77 22.94
N VAL A 102 -2.03 6.90 21.73
CA VAL A 102 -1.86 8.07 20.88
C VAL A 102 -3.24 8.55 20.41
N PRO A 103 -3.89 9.44 21.18
CA PRO A 103 -5.23 9.90 20.85
C PRO A 103 -5.24 10.74 19.57
N ALA A 104 -6.35 10.68 18.83
CA ALA A 104 -6.57 11.51 17.65
C ALA A 104 -6.67 13.00 18.02
N THR A 105 -7.24 13.30 19.19
CA THR A 105 -7.43 14.65 19.73
C THR A 105 -6.47 14.92 20.89
N ALA A 106 -6.14 16.18 21.14
CA ALA A 106 -5.24 16.56 22.24
C ALA A 106 -5.79 16.18 23.63
N SER A 107 -7.11 16.28 23.84
CA SER A 107 -7.84 15.97 25.08
C SER A 107 -7.06 16.32 26.37
N PRO A 108 -6.75 17.62 26.62
CA PRO A 108 -5.93 18.02 27.76
C PRO A 108 -6.57 17.66 29.11
N GLU A 109 -7.90 17.68 29.18
CA GLU A 109 -8.66 17.31 30.39
C GLU A 109 -8.39 15.87 30.87
N THR A 110 -8.39 14.90 29.96
CA THR A 110 -8.12 13.50 30.31
C THR A 110 -6.66 13.31 30.69
N PHE A 111 -5.77 14.08 30.07
CA PHE A 111 -4.34 14.07 30.38
C PHE A 111 -4.04 14.62 31.78
N VAL A 112 -4.61 15.77 32.18
CA VAL A 112 -4.45 16.33 33.53
C VAL A 112 -4.99 15.37 34.59
N ARG A 113 -6.16 14.75 34.35
CA ARG A 113 -6.76 13.77 35.28
C ARG A 113 -5.88 12.54 35.49
N GLN A 114 -5.05 12.16 34.51
CA GLN A 114 -4.08 11.07 34.68
C GLN A 114 -2.98 11.45 35.69
N PHE A 115 -2.47 12.68 35.62
CA PHE A 115 -1.48 13.17 36.60
C PHE A 115 -2.08 13.30 38.01
N GLU A 116 -3.31 13.79 38.12
CA GLU A 116 -4.02 13.85 39.40
C GLU A 116 -4.21 12.44 40.00
N GLY A 117 -4.63 11.47 39.18
CA GLY A 117 -4.77 10.08 39.62
C GLY A 117 -3.44 9.46 40.05
N LEU A 118 -2.35 9.75 39.34
CA LEU A 118 -1.01 9.29 39.72
C LEU A 118 -0.50 9.93 41.02
N ALA A 119 -0.75 11.23 41.20
CA ALA A 119 -0.39 11.95 42.42
C ALA A 119 -1.18 11.41 43.62
N ALA A 120 -2.49 11.22 43.47
CA ALA A 120 -3.35 10.65 44.51
C ALA A 120 -2.96 9.22 44.88
N LYS A 121 -2.60 8.39 43.90
CA LYS A 121 -2.14 7.00 44.12
C LYS A 121 -0.86 6.95 44.97
N ASN A 122 0.07 7.86 44.72
CA ASN A 122 1.38 7.90 45.39
C ASN A 122 1.40 8.80 46.64
N GLY A 123 0.27 9.44 46.99
CA GLY A 123 0.17 10.31 48.17
C GLY A 123 0.95 11.63 48.05
N ILE A 124 1.22 12.11 46.83
CA ILE A 124 2.02 13.30 46.57
C ILE A 124 1.12 14.51 46.41
N ASN A 125 1.57 15.67 46.90
CA ASN A 125 0.86 16.92 46.70
C ASN A 125 1.19 17.54 45.33
N LEU A 126 0.18 17.69 44.48
CA LEU A 126 0.29 18.30 43.17
C LEU A 126 0.18 19.83 43.31
N LEU A 127 1.29 20.54 43.08
CA LEU A 127 1.32 22.00 43.20
C LEU A 127 0.69 22.70 42.00
N GLY A 128 0.85 22.13 40.80
CA GLY A 128 0.26 22.68 39.60
C GLY A 128 0.64 21.91 38.33
N VAL A 129 -0.24 22.00 37.34
CA VAL A 129 -0.03 21.47 35.99
C VAL A 129 -0.24 22.61 35.00
N SER A 130 0.77 22.88 34.19
CA SER A 130 0.70 23.81 33.08
C SER A 130 0.72 23.03 31.77
N LEU A 131 -0.17 23.40 30.86
CA LEU A 131 -0.25 22.84 29.52
C LEU A 131 0.03 23.93 28.51
N GLY A 132 0.80 23.58 27.47
CA GLY A 132 1.02 24.45 26.33
C GLY A 132 -0.22 24.63 25.48
N GLN A 133 -0.11 25.53 24.51
CA GLN A 133 -1.21 25.82 23.59
C GLN A 133 -1.54 24.59 22.74
N VAL A 134 -2.78 24.11 22.85
CA VAL A 134 -3.32 23.01 22.05
C VAL A 134 -4.60 23.44 21.33
N THR A 135 -4.79 22.96 20.10
CA THR A 135 -6.01 23.22 19.35
C THR A 135 -7.05 22.17 19.74
N LEU A 136 -8.17 22.62 20.33
CA LEU A 136 -9.27 21.73 20.74
C LEU A 136 -10.30 21.53 19.62
N LEU A 137 -10.57 22.59 18.85
CA LEU A 137 -11.53 22.63 17.75
C LEU A 137 -10.99 23.58 16.68
N GLY A 138 -11.03 23.17 15.40
CA GLY A 138 -10.59 23.97 14.26
C GLY A 138 -9.25 23.52 13.66
N GLU A 139 -8.69 24.34 12.77
CA GLU A 139 -7.44 24.00 12.07
C GLU A 139 -6.26 23.84 13.03
N VAL A 140 -5.61 22.68 12.93
CA VAL A 140 -4.41 22.36 13.68
C VAL A 140 -3.30 23.35 13.34
N LYS A 141 -2.98 24.22 14.29
CA LYS A 141 -1.76 25.01 14.22
C LYS A 141 -0.58 24.15 14.69
N LYS A 142 0.31 23.78 13.78
CA LYS A 142 1.61 23.19 14.11
C LYS A 142 2.39 24.23 14.93
N VAL A 143 2.52 24.00 16.24
CA VAL A 143 3.42 24.79 17.09
C VAL A 143 4.86 24.38 16.69
N PRO A 144 5.72 25.33 16.28
CA PRO A 144 7.11 25.03 15.96
C PRO A 144 7.82 24.33 17.13
N PRO A 145 8.68 23.33 16.88
CA PRO A 145 9.52 22.77 17.93
C PRO A 145 10.39 23.88 18.53
N GLU A 146 10.44 23.99 19.86
CA GLU A 146 11.41 24.85 20.55
C GLU A 146 12.84 24.38 20.19
N GLU A 147 13.76 25.33 20.02
CA GLU A 147 15.15 25.06 19.64
C GLU A 147 15.83 24.17 20.69
N GLY A 148 16.43 23.05 20.24
CA GLY A 148 17.21 22.14 21.10
C GLY A 148 16.50 20.88 21.59
N VAL A 149 15.25 20.63 21.16
CA VAL A 149 14.48 19.46 21.59
C VAL A 149 14.28 18.46 20.45
N THR A 150 14.32 17.15 20.74
CA THR A 150 14.12 16.09 19.74
C THR A 150 12.77 16.29 19.01
N PRO A 151 12.76 16.28 17.66
CA PRO A 151 11.53 16.46 16.91
C PRO A 151 10.63 15.22 17.06
N LEU A 152 9.34 15.46 17.28
CA LEU A 152 8.31 14.43 17.15
C LEU A 152 8.17 14.06 15.65
N PRO A 153 7.69 12.84 15.31
CA PRO A 153 7.45 12.43 13.92
C PRO A 153 6.62 13.47 13.13
N GLU A 154 6.81 13.58 11.80
CA GLU A 154 6.26 14.66 10.94
C GLU A 154 4.72 14.89 11.02
N ASP A 155 3.97 13.88 11.46
CA ASP A 155 2.50 13.91 11.63
C ASP A 155 2.05 13.93 13.09
N ALA A 156 2.97 13.91 14.05
CA ALA A 156 2.66 13.93 15.48
C ALA A 156 2.77 15.35 16.03
N LEU A 157 1.66 15.86 16.54
CA LEU A 157 1.63 17.12 17.29
C LEU A 157 1.96 16.83 18.75
N GLY A 158 2.67 17.76 19.39
CA GLY A 158 3.03 17.66 20.80
C GLY A 158 2.16 18.56 21.66
N ILE A 159 1.66 18.04 22.77
CA ILE A 159 1.17 18.84 23.90
C ILE A 159 2.35 19.03 24.84
N SER A 160 2.89 20.24 24.93
CA SER A 160 3.86 20.54 25.99
C SER A 160 3.15 20.58 27.34
N PHE A 161 3.80 20.05 28.37
CA PHE A 161 3.31 20.06 29.72
C PHE A 161 4.44 20.37 30.69
N SER A 162 4.08 20.94 31.84
CA SER A 162 4.98 21.16 32.97
C SER A 162 4.22 20.86 34.26
N VAL A 163 4.74 19.97 35.07
CA VAL A 163 4.09 19.48 36.29
C VAL A 163 5.01 19.71 37.48
N SER A 164 4.46 20.35 38.51
CA SER A 164 5.14 20.62 39.79
C SER A 164 4.54 19.78 40.90
N LEU A 165 5.37 19.00 41.58
CA LEU A 165 4.98 18.05 42.61
C LEU A 165 5.81 18.28 43.87
N SER A 166 5.21 18.12 45.05
CA SER A 166 5.92 18.18 46.33
C SER A 166 5.63 16.94 47.19
N GLY A 167 6.67 16.34 47.75
CA GLY A 167 6.53 15.18 48.63
C GLY A 167 7.86 14.63 49.14
N ASN A 168 7.82 13.43 49.71
CA ASN A 168 9.01 12.72 50.14
C ASN A 168 9.71 12.07 48.94
N TYR A 169 11.03 11.84 49.05
CA TYR A 169 11.81 11.22 47.98
C TYR A 169 11.25 9.86 47.53
N SER A 170 10.81 9.03 48.48
CA SER A 170 10.26 7.70 48.17
C SER A 170 8.96 7.77 47.37
N GLU A 171 8.10 8.74 47.67
CA GLU A 171 6.83 8.93 46.98
C GLU A 171 7.07 9.46 45.57
N LEU A 172 7.94 10.47 45.45
CA LEU A 172 8.34 11.08 44.17
C LEU A 172 8.98 10.05 43.22
N LEU A 173 9.81 9.15 43.74
CA LEU A 173 10.40 8.07 42.96
C LEU A 173 9.33 7.06 42.50
N GLY A 174 8.35 6.74 43.35
CA GLY A 174 7.20 5.91 42.98
C GLY A 174 6.36 6.54 41.86
N PHE A 175 6.13 7.85 41.94
CA PHE A 175 5.43 8.59 40.90
C PHE A 175 6.21 8.60 39.58
N LEU A 176 7.52 8.86 39.58
CA LEU A 176 8.32 8.82 38.35
C LEU A 176 8.31 7.41 37.72
N ALA A 177 8.37 6.36 38.54
CA ALA A 177 8.29 4.98 38.06
C ALA A 177 6.92 4.62 37.46
N ASP A 178 5.83 5.17 38.02
CA ASP A 178 4.49 5.02 37.45
C ASP A 178 4.29 5.91 36.20
N LEU A 179 4.91 7.09 36.17
CA LEU A 179 4.88 8.02 35.05
C LEU A 179 5.54 7.40 33.81
N GLU A 180 6.67 6.72 33.99
CA GLU A 180 7.35 5.97 32.92
C GLU A 180 6.48 4.83 32.36
N LYS A 181 5.62 4.25 33.19
CA LYS A 181 4.72 3.15 32.83
C LYS A 181 3.36 3.63 32.31
N LEU A 182 3.21 4.93 32.03
CA LEU A 182 1.99 5.44 31.44
C LEU A 182 1.77 4.83 30.06
N ARG A 183 0.50 4.53 29.79
CA ARG A 183 0.07 3.99 28.50
C ARG A 183 0.24 4.98 27.35
N ARG A 184 0.24 6.28 27.65
CA ARG A 184 0.55 7.35 26.71
C ARG A 184 2.06 7.60 26.76
N PRO A 185 2.79 7.47 25.63
CA PRO A 185 4.22 7.77 25.60
C PRO A 185 4.45 9.26 25.85
N LEU A 186 5.44 9.58 26.68
CA LEU A 186 5.82 10.94 27.02
C LEU A 186 7.29 11.15 26.67
N ALA A 187 7.59 12.24 25.98
CA ALA A 187 8.96 12.72 25.82
C ALA A 187 9.25 13.68 26.99
N ILE A 188 10.14 13.31 27.90
CA ILE A 188 10.57 14.19 29.00
C ILE A 188 11.71 15.06 28.47
N ASP A 189 11.52 16.37 28.50
CA ASP A 189 12.51 17.32 27.98
C ASP A 189 13.39 17.85 29.12
N THR A 190 12.80 18.19 30.28
CA THR A 190 13.56 18.66 31.45
C THR A 190 12.99 18.11 32.76
N THR A 191 13.89 17.83 33.70
CA THR A 191 13.55 17.53 35.09
C THR A 191 14.38 18.42 36.01
N GLY A 192 13.75 19.00 37.02
CA GLY A 192 14.40 19.81 38.05
C GLY A 192 13.94 19.37 39.42
N MET A 193 14.86 19.29 40.38
CA MET A 193 14.53 19.01 41.77
C MET A 193 15.07 20.15 42.64
N THR A 194 14.19 20.70 43.46
CA THR A 194 14.54 21.72 44.45
C THR A 194 14.12 21.25 45.83
N THR A 195 14.83 21.71 46.86
CA THR A 195 14.45 21.47 48.25
C THR A 195 13.83 22.74 48.80
N THR A 196 12.67 22.61 49.44
CA THR A 196 12.00 23.72 50.11
C THR A 196 11.86 23.37 51.59
N GLU A 197 12.49 24.18 52.45
CA GLU A 197 12.28 24.12 53.89
C GLU A 197 10.99 24.86 54.23
N THR A 198 10.00 24.12 54.75
CA THR A 198 8.78 24.67 55.35
C THR A 198 8.86 24.49 56.86
N GLU A 199 8.02 25.23 57.62
CA GLU A 199 8.03 25.22 59.09
C GLU A 199 7.80 23.82 59.71
N GLU A 200 7.23 22.88 58.94
CA GLU A 200 6.93 21.50 59.35
C GLU A 200 7.95 20.45 58.85
N GLY A 201 8.96 20.84 58.05
CA GLY A 201 10.02 19.94 57.58
C GLY A 201 10.64 20.28 56.22
N LYS A 202 11.59 19.43 55.78
CA LYS A 202 12.20 19.49 54.45
C LYS A 202 11.32 18.75 53.45
N THR A 203 10.78 19.47 52.48
CA THR A 203 10.01 18.88 51.38
C THR A 203 10.80 19.02 50.07
N LEU A 204 10.71 18.00 49.21
CA LEU A 204 11.30 18.04 47.88
C LEU A 204 10.23 18.46 46.87
N VAL A 205 10.60 19.36 45.97
CA VAL A 205 9.75 19.79 44.86
C VAL A 205 10.42 19.31 43.57
N ILE A 206 9.66 18.59 42.74
CA ILE A 206 10.09 18.17 41.40
C ILE A 206 9.27 18.91 40.36
N LEU A 207 9.97 19.47 39.38
CA LEU A 207 9.43 20.00 38.14
C LEU A 207 9.75 19.02 37.01
N VAL A 208 8.72 18.50 36.34
CA VAL A 208 8.87 17.67 35.14
C VAL A 208 8.21 18.39 33.98
N SER A 209 8.97 18.65 32.91
CA SER A 209 8.42 19.22 31.68
C SER A 209 8.72 18.31 30.50
N GLY A 210 7.75 18.20 29.59
CA GLY A 210 7.85 17.30 28.46
C GLY A 210 6.74 17.51 27.44
N ARG A 211 6.66 16.59 26.48
CA ARG A 211 5.68 16.61 25.39
C ARG A 211 4.98 15.26 25.26
N ALA A 212 3.66 15.32 25.08
CA ALA A 212 2.82 14.15 24.81
C ALA A 212 2.29 14.19 23.37
N PRO A 213 2.51 13.15 22.53
CA PRO A 213 2.09 13.15 21.14
C PRO A 213 0.58 12.96 20.98
N TYR A 214 0.02 13.49 19.90
CA TYR A 214 -1.33 13.23 19.38
C TYR A 214 -1.34 13.41 17.85
N ILE A 215 -2.31 12.80 17.15
CA ILE A 215 -2.33 12.75 15.67
C ILE A 215 -2.93 14.02 15.04
N GLY A 216 -3.86 14.69 15.72
CA GLY A 216 -4.51 15.93 15.24
C GLY A 216 -5.20 15.78 13.90
N LYS A 217 -6.26 14.98 13.89
CA LYS A 217 -7.21 14.92 12.77
C LYS A 217 -8.21 16.07 12.81
#